data_AF-A0A954MZR6-F1
#
_entry.id   AF-A0A954MZR6-F1
#
_cell.length_a   1.000
_cell.length_b   1.000
_cell.length_c   1.000
_cell.angle_alpha   90.00
_cell.angle_beta   90.00
_cell.angle_gamma   90.00
#
_symmetry.space_group_name_H-M   'P 1'
#
loop_
_entity.id
_entity.type
_entity.pdbx_description
1 polymer ?
#
loop_
_entity_poly.entity_id
_entity_poly.type
_entity_poly.pdbx_seq_one_letter_code
_entity_poly.pdbx_strand_id
1 'polypeptide(L)'
;ENLKDYPIEANPELTIRSVLNNLMLYQEGWGVNAIKHSLNYSGGQSRGHVRSYAPAQQLGFTGFSPYALPNVIEVAEGIPFIELTDWDHERLYALKGEIVSRGVRQITGLSLPTFPKRRFQEGIADESTTRRLFPHNPHHYRQLHQQLFS
;
A
#
# COMPACT_ATOMS: atom_id res chain seq x y z
N GLU A 1 -0.73 3.27 -3.96
CA GLU A 1 0.26 3.22 -2.86
C GLU A 1 -0.05 4.15 -1.70
N ASN A 2 -0.79 5.25 -1.94
CA ASN A 2 -1.07 6.27 -0.92
C ASN A 2 -1.98 5.78 0.20
N LEU A 3 -3.10 5.14 -0.09
CA LEU A 3 -4.01 4.74 0.99
C LEU A 3 -3.69 3.32 1.46
N LYS A 4 -2.97 3.19 2.58
CA LYS A 4 -2.52 1.88 3.08
C LYS A 4 -3.67 1.02 3.57
N ASP A 5 -3.45 -0.29 3.48
CA ASP A 5 -4.32 -1.26 4.11
C ASP A 5 -3.89 -1.46 5.54
N TYR A 6 -4.84 -1.29 6.44
CA TYR A 6 -4.67 -1.58 7.84
C TYR A 6 -5.68 -2.66 8.15
N PRO A 7 -5.29 -3.94 8.21
CA PRO A 7 -6.21 -5.00 8.55
C PRO A 7 -6.50 -4.86 10.04
N ILE A 8 -7.41 -3.94 10.37
CA ILE A 8 -7.83 -3.63 11.74
C ILE A 8 -8.39 -4.90 12.38
N GLU A 9 -9.01 -5.78 11.59
CA GLU A 9 -9.49 -7.09 12.03
C GLU A 9 -8.36 -8.05 12.41
N ALA A 10 -7.17 -7.89 11.81
CA ALA A 10 -6.01 -8.77 12.04
C ALA A 10 -5.02 -8.21 13.08
N ASN A 11 -5.21 -6.97 13.57
CA ASN A 11 -4.33 -6.35 14.56
C ASN A 11 -5.15 -5.67 15.67
N PRO A 12 -5.34 -6.33 16.83
CA PRO A 12 -6.10 -5.78 17.96
C PRO A 12 -5.56 -4.46 18.52
N GLU A 13 -4.28 -4.16 18.31
CA GLU A 13 -3.64 -2.93 18.80
C GLU A 13 -3.89 -1.72 17.87
N LEU A 14 -4.41 -1.96 16.66
CA LEU A 14 -4.61 -0.92 15.66
C LEU A 14 -6.10 -0.60 15.52
N THR A 15 -6.49 0.60 15.95
CA THR A 15 -7.87 1.06 15.82
C THR A 15 -8.05 2.01 14.63
N ILE A 16 -9.28 2.09 14.10
CA ILE A 16 -9.65 3.10 13.08
C ILE A 16 -9.34 4.53 13.54
N ARG A 17 -9.43 4.80 14.85
CA ARG A 17 -9.05 6.09 15.43
C ARG A 17 -7.55 6.34 15.32
N SER A 18 -6.72 5.34 15.60
CA SER A 18 -5.27 5.44 15.43
C SER A 18 -4.93 5.73 13.97
N VAL A 19 -5.60 5.05 13.03
CA VAL A 19 -5.36 5.18 11.59
C VAL A 19 -5.75 6.57 11.07
N LEU A 20 -6.95 7.07 11.38
CA LEU A 20 -7.47 8.32 10.82
C LEU A 20 -6.91 9.58 11.48
N ASN A 21 -6.49 9.52 12.74
CA ASN A 21 -5.87 10.68 13.42
C ASN A 21 -4.39 10.88 13.08
N ASN A 22 -3.79 9.98 12.29
CA ASN A 22 -2.39 10.08 11.91
C ASN A 22 -2.24 9.97 10.38
N LEU A 23 -2.07 11.13 9.74
CA LEU A 23 -1.86 11.24 8.29
C LEU A 23 -0.67 10.40 7.82
N MET A 24 0.39 10.29 8.62
CA MET A 24 1.58 9.47 8.32
C MET A 24 1.29 7.96 8.38
N LEU A 25 0.31 7.52 9.17
CA LEU A 25 -0.16 6.14 9.13
C LEU A 25 -0.95 5.94 7.84
N TYR A 26 -1.98 6.75 7.59
CA TYR A 26 -2.90 6.48 6.49
C TYR A 26 -2.27 6.61 5.09
N GLN A 27 -1.39 7.60 4.88
CA GLN A 27 -0.74 7.90 3.59
C GLN A 27 0.58 7.13 3.36
N GLU A 28 1.42 7.03 4.39
CA GLU A 28 2.77 6.47 4.23
C GLU A 28 2.92 5.05 4.80
N GLY A 29 2.00 4.61 5.65
CA GLY A 29 2.10 3.29 6.28
C GLY A 29 3.15 3.24 7.37
N TRP A 30 3.32 4.31 8.14
CA TRP A 30 4.12 4.28 9.37
C TRP A 30 3.60 3.14 10.26
N GLY A 31 4.49 2.36 10.85
CA GLY A 31 4.09 1.28 11.74
C GLY A 31 4.26 1.81 13.14
N VAL A 32 3.27 1.63 14.02
CA VAL A 32 3.32 2.17 15.40
C VAL A 32 4.52 1.59 16.18
N ASN A 33 4.94 0.35 15.88
CA ASN A 33 5.94 -0.39 16.66
C ASN A 33 7.26 -0.72 15.94
N ALA A 34 7.59 -0.05 14.83
CA ALA A 34 8.88 -0.31 14.18
C ALA A 34 9.61 1.02 13.93
N ILE A 35 10.67 1.26 14.72
CA ILE A 35 11.73 2.19 14.35
C ILE A 35 12.17 1.81 12.95
N LYS A 36 11.85 2.65 11.97
CA LYS A 36 12.23 2.44 10.58
C LYS A 36 13.55 3.17 10.39
N HIS A 37 14.54 2.46 9.85
CA HIS A 37 15.91 2.90 9.61
C HIS A 37 16.08 4.15 8.71
N SER A 38 15.00 4.85 8.37
CA SER A 38 15.01 6.02 7.50
C SER A 38 13.86 6.97 7.86
N LEU A 39 14.20 8.26 8.01
CA LEU A 39 13.24 9.37 8.13
C LEU A 39 12.53 9.69 6.81
N ASN A 40 13.03 9.16 5.67
CA ASN A 40 12.50 9.40 4.32
C ASN A 40 11.70 8.21 3.77
N TYR A 41 11.96 6.98 4.24
CA TYR A 41 11.30 5.78 3.71
C TYR A 41 10.92 4.82 4.83
N SER A 42 9.64 4.81 5.15
CA SER A 42 9.15 4.14 6.33
C SER A 42 8.37 2.85 5.98
N GLY A 43 8.91 1.69 6.37
CA GLY A 43 8.26 0.34 6.40
C GLY A 43 7.64 -0.19 5.11
N GLY A 44 6.33 -0.03 4.91
CA GLY A 44 5.64 -0.60 3.76
C GLY A 44 6.10 0.03 2.44
N GLN A 45 6.33 1.34 2.44
CA GLN A 45 6.82 2.07 1.27
C GLN A 45 8.27 1.78 0.95
N SER A 46 9.15 1.69 1.96
CA SER A 46 10.56 1.36 1.76
C SER A 46 10.72 -0.03 1.14
N ARG A 47 9.99 -1.03 1.64
CA ARG A 47 9.97 -2.38 1.06
C ARG A 47 9.43 -2.38 -0.38
N GLY A 48 8.40 -1.59 -0.66
CA GLY A 48 7.84 -1.45 -2.02
C GLY A 48 8.86 -0.89 -3.00
N HIS A 49 9.53 0.20 -2.62
CA HIS A 49 10.57 0.83 -3.42
C HIS A 49 11.74 -0.11 -3.66
N VAL A 50 12.29 -0.71 -2.61
CA VAL A 50 13.43 -1.63 -2.71
C VAL A 50 13.11 -2.85 -3.60
N ARG A 51 11.92 -3.45 -3.42
CA ARG A 51 11.48 -4.62 -4.20
C ARG A 51 11.14 -4.30 -5.65
N SER A 52 10.77 -3.06 -5.96
CA SER A 52 10.45 -2.64 -7.33
C SER A 52 11.68 -2.11 -8.06
N TYR A 53 12.54 -1.37 -7.35
CA TYR A 53 13.74 -0.74 -7.89
C TYR A 53 14.74 -1.76 -8.41
N ALA A 54 15.09 -2.78 -7.62
CA ALA A 54 16.08 -3.79 -7.99
C ALA A 54 15.76 -4.49 -9.32
N PRO A 55 14.58 -5.14 -9.49
CA PRO A 55 14.25 -5.80 -10.74
C PRO A 55 14.03 -4.81 -11.89
N ALA A 56 13.46 -3.62 -11.63
CA ALA A 56 13.26 -2.62 -12.67
C ALA A 56 14.61 -2.16 -13.25
N GLN A 57 15.55 -1.79 -12.38
CA GLN A 57 16.90 -1.38 -12.78
C GLN A 57 17.61 -2.47 -13.58
N GLN A 58 17.62 -3.71 -13.08
CA GLN A 58 18.28 -4.84 -13.74
C GLN A 58 17.71 -5.11 -15.14
N LEU A 59 16.40 -4.88 -15.33
CA LEU A 59 15.70 -5.11 -16.59
C LEU A 59 15.60 -3.83 -17.46
N GLY A 60 16.25 -2.74 -17.08
CA GLY A 60 16.25 -1.47 -17.84
C GLY A 60 14.95 -0.66 -17.76
N PHE A 61 14.09 -0.94 -16.78
CA PHE A 61 12.87 -0.18 -16.50
C PHE A 61 13.09 0.91 -15.43
N THR A 62 12.30 1.98 -15.53
CA THR A 62 12.19 2.99 -14.47
C THR A 62 10.89 2.77 -13.70
N GLY A 63 11.00 2.58 -12.39
CA GLY A 63 9.82 2.49 -11.51
C GLY A 63 9.08 3.84 -11.46
N PHE A 64 7.77 3.80 -11.60
CA PHE A 64 6.91 4.98 -11.48
C PHE A 64 5.63 4.63 -10.71
N SER A 65 5.32 5.43 -9.69
CA SER A 65 4.07 5.33 -8.93
C SER A 65 3.40 6.71 -8.95
N PRO A 66 2.29 6.90 -9.69
CA PRO A 66 1.60 8.19 -9.73
C PRO A 66 1.05 8.60 -8.36
N TYR A 67 0.85 7.61 -7.49
CA TYR A 67 0.45 7.84 -6.11
C TYR A 67 1.58 8.51 -5.31
N ALA A 68 2.85 8.18 -5.56
CA ALA A 68 3.96 8.77 -4.81
C ALA A 68 4.32 10.22 -5.22
N LEU A 69 3.54 10.87 -6.09
CA LEU A 69 3.80 12.25 -6.49
C LEU A 69 3.41 13.24 -5.38
N PRO A 70 4.24 14.26 -5.07
CA PRO A 70 3.97 15.20 -3.98
C PRO A 70 2.60 15.88 -4.06
N ASN A 71 2.18 16.31 -5.25
CA ASN A 71 0.87 16.93 -5.47
C ASN A 71 -0.30 15.96 -5.24
N VAL A 72 -0.11 14.67 -5.49
CA VAL A 72 -1.14 13.65 -5.22
C VAL A 72 -1.19 13.33 -3.73
N ILE A 73 -0.05 13.32 -3.04
CA ILE A 73 0.02 13.15 -1.59
C ILE A 73 -0.65 14.32 -0.88
N GLU A 74 -0.35 15.57 -1.28
CA GLU A 74 -0.96 16.79 -0.74
C GLU A 74 -2.49 16.76 -0.83
N VAL A 75 -3.04 16.39 -1.99
CA VAL A 75 -4.50 16.23 -2.15
C VAL A 75 -5.04 15.13 -1.23
N ALA A 76 -4.32 14.01 -1.11
CA ALA A 76 -4.76 12.88 -0.31
C ALA A 76 -4.75 13.20 1.21
N GLU A 77 -3.81 14.01 1.68
CA GLU A 77 -3.76 14.50 3.07
C GLU A 77 -4.94 15.42 3.42
N GLY A 78 -5.47 16.16 2.44
CA GLY A 78 -6.62 17.05 2.62
C GLY A 78 -7.99 16.36 2.62
N ILE A 79 -8.08 15.05 2.40
CA ILE A 79 -9.36 14.35 2.35
C ILE A 79 -9.95 14.21 3.77
N PRO A 80 -11.18 14.68 4.03
CA PRO A 80 -11.79 14.63 5.36
C PRO A 80 -12.36 13.23 5.66
N PHE A 81 -11.49 12.22 5.78
CA PHE A 81 -11.90 10.82 5.94
C PHE A 81 -12.83 10.60 7.14
N ILE A 82 -12.61 11.30 8.26
CA ILE A 82 -13.46 11.18 9.44
C ILE A 82 -14.89 11.61 9.13
N GLU A 83 -15.09 12.72 8.43
CA GLU A 83 -16.42 13.23 8.06
C GLU A 83 -17.11 12.32 7.04
N LEU A 84 -16.33 11.74 6.12
CA LEU A 84 -16.84 10.87 5.06
C LEU A 84 -17.18 9.45 5.56
N THR A 85 -16.53 8.98 6.63
CA THR A 85 -16.69 7.59 7.09
C THR A 85 -17.31 7.46 8.47
N ASP A 86 -17.36 8.52 9.28
CA ASP A 86 -17.82 8.48 10.67
C ASP A 86 -17.13 7.37 11.49
N TRP A 87 -15.79 7.29 11.35
CA TRP A 87 -14.95 6.27 12.00
C TRP A 87 -15.29 4.81 11.63
N ASP A 88 -16.06 4.58 10.57
CA ASP A 88 -16.36 3.24 10.08
C ASP A 88 -15.28 2.76 9.09
N HIS A 89 -14.69 1.60 9.35
CA HIS A 89 -13.60 1.05 8.55
C HIS A 89 -14.08 0.41 7.23
N GLU A 90 -15.28 -0.16 7.20
CA GLU A 90 -15.89 -0.68 5.97
C GLU A 90 -16.20 0.45 4.99
N ARG A 91 -16.76 1.56 5.49
CA ARG A 91 -16.95 2.80 4.71
C ARG A 91 -15.62 3.34 4.22
N LEU A 92 -14.58 3.34 5.05
CA LEU A 92 -13.24 3.75 4.64
C LEU A 92 -12.68 2.89 3.52
N TYR A 93 -12.90 1.57 3.54
CA TYR A 93 -12.46 0.68 2.47
C TYR A 93 -13.25 0.87 1.18
N ALA A 94 -14.57 1.00 1.27
CA ALA A 94 -15.43 1.28 0.12
C ALA A 94 -15.07 2.62 -0.55
N LEU A 95 -14.86 3.66 0.26
CA LEU A 95 -14.54 5.02 -0.20
C LEU A 95 -13.27 5.06 -1.06
N LYS A 96 -12.25 4.24 -0.74
CA LYS A 96 -11.01 4.17 -1.54
C LYS A 96 -11.28 3.75 -2.98
N GLY A 97 -12.07 2.69 -3.18
CA GLY A 97 -12.44 2.21 -4.51
C GLY A 97 -13.33 3.21 -5.24
N GLU A 98 -14.27 3.80 -4.51
CA GLU A 98 -15.21 4.78 -5.05
C GLU A 98 -14.52 6.05 -5.55
N ILE A 99 -13.61 6.65 -4.77
CA ILE A 99 -12.86 7.84 -5.18
C ILE A 99 -12.12 7.60 -6.50
N VAL A 100 -11.41 6.46 -6.61
CA VAL A 100 -10.68 6.12 -7.84
C VAL A 100 -11.64 5.89 -9.00
N SER A 101 -12.73 5.15 -8.79
CA SER A 101 -13.71 4.87 -9.84
C SER A 101 -14.38 6.15 -10.37
N ARG A 102 -14.80 7.04 -9.47
CA ARG A 102 -15.38 8.35 -9.80
C ARG A 102 -14.37 9.21 -10.57
N GLY A 103 -13.11 9.28 -10.11
CA GLY A 103 -12.05 10.03 -10.78
C GLY A 103 -11.77 9.52 -12.19
N VAL A 104 -11.64 8.20 -12.37
CA VAL A 104 -11.45 7.59 -13.69
C VAL A 104 -12.63 7.91 -14.61
N ARG A 105 -13.86 7.77 -14.12
CA ARG A 105 -15.06 8.10 -14.90
C ARG A 105 -15.12 9.58 -15.28
N GLN A 106 -14.78 10.47 -14.36
CA GLN A 106 -14.79 11.92 -14.63
C GLN A 106 -13.79 12.32 -15.71
N ILE A 107 -12.60 11.72 -15.71
CA ILE A 107 -11.54 12.06 -16.67
C ILE A 107 -11.70 11.33 -18.00
N THR A 108 -12.15 10.08 -17.98
CA THR A 108 -12.12 9.19 -19.16
C THR A 108 -13.50 8.81 -19.69
N GLY A 109 -14.57 9.05 -18.94
CA GLY A 109 -15.92 8.54 -19.23
C GLY A 109 -16.12 7.05 -18.92
N LEU A 110 -15.05 6.31 -18.61
CA LEU A 110 -15.09 4.86 -18.38
C LEU A 110 -15.48 4.52 -16.94
N SER A 111 -16.30 3.47 -16.79
CA SER A 111 -16.65 2.94 -15.47
C SER A 111 -15.58 1.94 -15.01
N LEU A 112 -14.84 2.27 -13.95
CA LEU A 112 -13.91 1.34 -13.33
C LEU A 112 -14.64 0.49 -12.28
N PRO A 113 -14.65 -0.86 -12.39
CA PRO A 113 -15.21 -1.70 -11.34
C PRO A 113 -14.43 -1.60 -10.04
N THR A 114 -15.13 -1.59 -8.92
CA THR A 114 -14.55 -1.61 -7.58
C THR A 114 -14.67 -3.00 -6.98
N PHE A 115 -13.55 -3.59 -6.58
CA PHE A 115 -13.52 -4.91 -5.94
C PHE A 115 -13.08 -4.77 -4.49
N PRO A 116 -13.48 -5.72 -3.62
CA PRO A 116 -12.90 -5.84 -2.28
C PRO A 116 -11.38 -5.90 -2.37
N LYS A 117 -10.71 -5.15 -1.49
CA LYS A 117 -9.26 -5.09 -1.48
C LYS A 117 -8.69 -6.47 -1.17
N ARG A 118 -7.67 -6.88 -1.94
CA ARG A 118 -6.87 -8.09 -1.72
C ARG A 118 -5.40 -7.75 -1.82
N ARG A 119 -4.54 -8.51 -1.12
CA ARG A 119 -3.10 -8.35 -1.32
C ARG A 119 -2.76 -8.83 -2.72
N PHE A 120 -1.83 -8.13 -3.38
CA PHE A 120 -1.39 -8.53 -4.72
C PHE A 120 -0.97 -10.01 -4.75
N GLN A 121 -0.25 -10.47 -3.73
CA GLN A 121 0.22 -11.86 -3.57
C GLN A 121 -0.90 -12.90 -3.57
N GLU A 122 -2.05 -12.56 -2.98
CA GLU A 122 -3.23 -13.44 -2.91
C GLU A 122 -3.95 -13.55 -4.25
N GLY A 123 -3.68 -12.62 -5.18
CA GLY A 123 -4.22 -12.63 -6.53
C GLY A 123 -3.32 -13.31 -7.57
N ILE A 124 -2.10 -13.72 -7.20
CA ILE A 124 -1.13 -14.27 -8.16
C ILE A 124 -1.47 -15.72 -8.55
N ALA A 125 -1.85 -16.54 -7.56
CA ALA A 125 -2.15 -17.96 -7.75
C ALA A 125 -2.97 -18.50 -6.55
N ASP A 126 -3.37 -19.77 -6.62
CA ASP A 126 -3.97 -20.47 -5.49
C ASP A 126 -2.98 -20.60 -4.30
N GLU A 127 -3.49 -20.90 -3.12
CA GLU A 127 -2.69 -20.94 -1.89
C GLU A 127 -1.58 -21.99 -1.93
N SER A 128 -1.81 -23.14 -2.60
CA SER A 128 -0.80 -24.19 -2.71
C SER A 128 0.35 -23.76 -3.61
N THR A 129 0.04 -23.12 -4.74
CA THR A 129 1.03 -22.52 -5.63
C THR A 129 1.77 -21.38 -4.93
N THR A 130 1.07 -20.52 -4.20
CA THR A 130 1.67 -19.41 -3.45
C THR A 130 2.67 -19.94 -2.40
N ARG A 131 2.30 -20.94 -1.60
CA ARG A 131 3.21 -21.57 -0.61
C ARG A 131 4.44 -22.19 -1.25
N ARG A 132 4.29 -22.76 -2.45
CA ARG A 132 5.39 -23.35 -3.20
C ARG A 132 6.34 -22.29 -3.78
N LEU A 133 5.82 -21.19 -4.30
CA LEU A 133 6.60 -20.15 -4.98
C LEU A 133 7.30 -19.18 -4.01
N PHE A 134 6.68 -18.89 -2.87
CA PHE A 134 7.14 -17.87 -1.95
C PHE A 134 7.76 -18.50 -0.69
N PRO A 135 9.09 -18.38 -0.48
CA PRO A 135 9.73 -18.82 0.76
C PRO A 135 9.04 -18.26 2.00
N HIS A 136 8.82 -19.11 3.01
CA HIS A 136 8.32 -18.67 4.31
C HIS A 136 9.38 -17.96 5.16
N ASN A 137 10.67 -18.26 4.92
CA ASN A 137 11.78 -17.68 5.66
C ASN A 137 12.21 -16.33 5.07
N PRO A 138 12.11 -15.22 5.82
CA PRO A 138 12.57 -13.90 5.37
C PRO A 138 14.06 -13.81 5.01
N HIS A 139 14.89 -14.74 5.49
CA HIS A 139 16.33 -14.81 5.15
C HIS A 139 16.57 -15.12 3.67
N HIS A 140 15.73 -15.96 3.05
CA HIS A 140 15.89 -16.30 1.62
C HIS A 140 15.71 -15.06 0.73
N TYR A 141 14.72 -14.22 1.01
CA TYR A 141 14.54 -12.97 0.26
C TYR A 141 15.69 -11.99 0.45
N ARG A 142 16.29 -11.95 1.65
CA ARG A 142 17.46 -11.09 1.92
C ARG A 142 18.68 -11.52 1.10
N GLN A 143 18.93 -12.83 1.02
CA GLN A 143 20.02 -13.38 0.20
C GLN A 143 19.81 -13.11 -1.29
N LEU A 144 18.60 -13.38 -1.81
CA LEU A 144 18.25 -13.09 -3.21
C LEU A 144 18.43 -11.60 -3.54
N HIS A 145 17.96 -10.73 -2.65
CA HIS A 145 18.13 -9.29 -2.83
C HIS A 145 19.61 -8.88 -2.83
N GLN A 146 20.44 -9.43 -1.94
CA GLN A 146 21.88 -9.14 -1.92
C GLN A 146 22.56 -9.56 -3.23
N GLN A 147 22.18 -10.70 -3.82
CA GLN A 147 22.71 -11.17 -5.11
C GLN A 147 22.39 -10.25 -6.29
N LEU A 148 21.30 -9.48 -6.23
CA LEU A 148 20.92 -8.55 -7.29
C LEU A 148 21.76 -7.26 -7.30
N PHE A 149 22.45 -6.96 -6.19
CA PHE A 149 23.23 -5.74 -6.01
C PHE A 149 24.74 -5.98 -5.78
N SER A 150 25.17 -7.24 -5.83
CA SER A 150 26.58 -7.66 -5.81
C SER A 150 27.11 -7.84 -7.22
#